data_AF-A0A9C9UNU6-F1
#
_entry.id   AF-A0A9C9UNU6-F1
#
_cell.length_a   1.000
_cell.length_b   1.000
_cell.length_c   1.000
_cell.angle_alpha   90.00
_cell.angle_beta   90.00
_cell.angle_gamma   90.00
#
_symmetry.space_group_name_H-M   'P 1'
#
loop_
_entity.id
_entity.type
_entity.pdbx_description
1 polymer ?
#
loop_
_entity_poly.entity_id
_entity_poly.type
_entity_poly.pdbx_seq_one_letter_code
_entity_poly.pdbx_strand_id
1 'polypeptide(L)'
;IIRHDQELDRTEFAIRQDCMSLLAVDYSWGSDLRMIVALLGIITELERMGDYAEGIANITLMIGNQPLLKPLIDIPVMAQRGTKMLRGSLESLSERDVEKSKHICQIDDEVDALYDQIFREFLLLMVENQKNITQATRLIWVAHNLERFADRVTNICEHVVFGITGEMVDIGASKY
;
A
#
# COMPACT_ATOMS: atom_id res chain seq x y z
N ILE A 1 5.75 -14.13 -5.84
CA ILE A 1 5.93 -12.73 -5.39
C ILE A 1 7.15 -12.16 -6.09
N ILE A 2 8.38 -12.50 -5.69
CA ILE A 2 9.62 -11.99 -6.33
C ILE A 2 9.66 -12.16 -7.86
N ARG A 3 9.20 -13.30 -8.41
CA ARG A 3 9.16 -13.50 -9.88
C ARG A 3 8.04 -12.75 -10.61
N HIS A 4 7.00 -12.35 -9.89
CA HIS A 4 5.86 -11.63 -10.46
C HIS A 4 6.06 -10.11 -10.44
N ASP A 5 7.13 -9.65 -9.80
CA ASP A 5 7.53 -8.25 -9.76
C ASP A 5 7.76 -7.68 -11.18
N GLN A 6 8.55 -8.38 -11.99
CA GLN A 6 8.74 -8.05 -13.40
C GLN A 6 7.46 -8.08 -14.24
N GLU A 7 6.45 -8.85 -13.83
CA GLU A 7 5.15 -8.86 -14.51
C GLU A 7 4.31 -7.65 -14.12
N LEU A 8 4.41 -7.18 -12.87
CA LEU A 8 3.79 -5.93 -12.40
C LEU A 8 4.39 -4.73 -13.14
N ASP A 9 5.72 -4.63 -13.25
CA ASP A 9 6.39 -3.55 -14.00
C ASP A 9 5.92 -3.47 -15.45
N ARG A 10 5.81 -4.62 -16.11
CA ARG A 10 5.34 -4.69 -17.50
C ARG A 10 3.88 -4.27 -17.62
N THR A 11 3.06 -4.66 -16.65
CA THR A 11 1.65 -4.28 -16.60
C THR A 11 1.51 -2.78 -16.37
N GLU A 12 2.30 -2.22 -15.45
CA GLU A 12 2.39 -0.78 -15.20
C GLU A 12 2.73 -0.01 -16.49
N PHE A 13 3.79 -0.44 -17.19
CA PHE A 13 4.21 0.16 -18.45
C PHE A 13 3.13 0.08 -19.54
N ALA A 14 2.45 -1.07 -19.66
CA ALA A 14 1.38 -1.26 -20.64
C ALA A 14 0.20 -0.32 -20.38
N ILE A 15 -0.26 -0.21 -19.13
CA ILE A 15 -1.39 0.68 -18.81
C ILE A 15 -0.98 2.16 -18.97
N ARG A 16 0.27 2.52 -18.65
CA ARG A 16 0.80 3.86 -18.95
C ARG A 16 0.76 4.17 -20.44
N GLN A 17 1.14 3.22 -21.29
CA GLN A 17 1.09 3.37 -22.74
C GLN A 17 -0.35 3.54 -23.26
N ASP A 18 -1.31 2.79 -22.71
CA ASP A 18 -2.72 2.94 -23.03
C ASP A 18 -3.24 4.33 -22.63
N CYS A 19 -2.90 4.80 -21.43
CA CYS A 19 -3.24 6.15 -20.97
C CYS A 19 -2.66 7.22 -21.88
N MET A 20 -1.38 7.13 -22.25
CA MET A 20 -0.74 8.08 -23.18
C MET A 20 -1.40 8.08 -24.56
N SER A 21 -1.84 6.91 -25.03
CA SER A 21 -2.55 6.78 -26.31
C SER A 21 -3.91 7.47 -26.24
N LEU A 22 -4.64 7.33 -25.13
CA LEU A 22 -5.91 8.04 -24.90
C LEU A 22 -5.72 9.56 -24.82
N LEU A 23 -4.62 10.03 -24.22
CA LEU A 23 -4.27 11.46 -24.17
C LEU A 23 -3.90 12.05 -25.54
N ALA A 24 -3.34 11.24 -26.44
CA ALA A 24 -2.95 11.67 -27.78
C ALA A 24 -4.13 11.83 -28.74
N VAL A 25 -5.31 11.30 -28.40
CA VAL A 25 -6.53 11.49 -29.18
C VAL A 25 -7.19 12.81 -28.78
N ASP A 26 -7.53 13.64 -29.77
CA ASP A 26 -8.18 14.93 -29.58
C ASP A 26 -9.60 14.76 -28.99
N TYR A 27 -9.70 14.76 -27.65
CA TYR A 27 -10.97 14.72 -26.92
C TYR A 27 -11.21 15.99 -26.11
N SER A 28 -12.28 16.69 -26.45
CA SER A 28 -12.78 17.91 -25.80
C SER A 28 -13.62 17.63 -24.54
N TRP A 29 -13.14 16.77 -23.63
CA TRP A 29 -13.90 16.38 -22.43
C TRP A 29 -13.01 16.37 -21.18
N GLY A 30 -12.99 17.47 -20.44
CA GLY A 30 -12.10 17.69 -19.30
C GLY A 30 -12.23 16.69 -18.13
N SER A 31 -13.38 16.02 -17.96
CA SER A 31 -13.55 14.99 -16.91
C SER A 31 -12.80 13.69 -17.20
N ASP A 32 -12.71 13.31 -18.48
CA ASP A 32 -12.08 12.06 -18.89
C ASP A 32 -10.57 12.17 -18.86
N LEU A 33 -10.04 13.35 -19.24
CA LEU A 33 -8.63 13.70 -19.08
C LEU A 33 -8.17 13.55 -17.62
N ARG A 34 -8.97 14.05 -16.69
CA ARG A 34 -8.65 14.00 -15.27
C ARG A 34 -8.64 12.58 -14.73
N MET A 35 -9.58 11.74 -15.16
CA MET A 35 -9.59 10.33 -14.77
C MET A 35 -8.35 9.60 -15.29
N ILE A 36 -7.92 9.89 -16.53
CA ILE A 36 -6.68 9.31 -17.09
C ILE A 36 -5.47 9.73 -16.24
N VAL A 37 -5.38 11.00 -15.85
CA VAL A 37 -4.30 11.49 -14.97
C VAL A 37 -4.34 10.81 -13.59
N ALA A 38 -5.53 10.64 -13.01
CA ALA A 38 -5.69 9.91 -11.76
C ALA A 38 -5.23 8.44 -11.88
N LEU A 39 -5.58 7.76 -12.97
CA LEU A 39 -5.16 6.38 -13.23
C LEU A 39 -3.64 6.25 -13.31
N LEU A 40 -2.94 7.19 -13.96
CA LEU A 40 -1.47 7.20 -14.00
C LEU A 40 -0.84 7.25 -12.59
N GLY A 41 -1.45 8.02 -11.68
CA GLY A 41 -1.06 8.04 -10.26
C GLY A 41 -1.32 6.70 -9.58
N ILE A 42 -2.55 6.17 -9.69
CA ILE A 42 -2.96 4.90 -9.08
C ILE A 42 -2.06 3.74 -9.50
N ILE A 43 -1.72 3.64 -10.79
CA ILE A 43 -0.86 2.58 -11.32
C ILE A 43 0.54 2.64 -10.71
N THR A 44 1.07 3.85 -10.52
CA THR A 44 2.38 4.04 -9.86
C THR A 44 2.31 3.60 -8.40
N GLU A 45 1.23 3.91 -7.69
CA GLU A 45 1.05 3.45 -6.31
C GLU A 45 0.92 1.92 -6.22
N LEU A 46 0.24 1.27 -7.17
CA LEU A 46 0.14 -0.20 -7.25
C LEU A 46 1.48 -0.89 -7.49
N GLU A 47 2.36 -0.31 -8.32
CA GLU A 47 3.71 -0.84 -8.54
C GLU A 47 4.54 -0.81 -7.24
N ARG A 48 4.53 0.32 -6.52
CA ARG A 48 5.21 0.46 -5.23
C ARG A 48 4.68 -0.51 -4.17
N MET A 49 3.40 -0.86 -4.22
CA MET A 49 2.82 -1.90 -3.36
C MET A 49 3.41 -3.28 -3.69
N GLY A 50 3.73 -3.54 -4.96
CA GLY A 50 4.49 -4.69 -5.42
C GLY A 50 5.87 -4.77 -4.77
N ASP A 51 6.63 -3.67 -4.79
CA ASP A 51 7.95 -3.59 -4.14
C ASP A 51 7.88 -3.94 -2.64
N TYR A 52 6.88 -3.43 -1.93
CA TYR A 52 6.72 -3.74 -0.50
C TYR A 52 6.40 -5.22 -0.26
N ALA A 53 5.57 -5.82 -1.12
CA ALA A 53 5.30 -7.25 -1.09
C ALA A 53 6.55 -8.08 -1.40
N GLU A 54 7.39 -7.64 -2.34
CA GLU A 54 8.68 -8.23 -2.65
C GLU A 54 9.63 -8.17 -1.44
N GLY A 55 9.72 -7.01 -0.80
CA GLY A 55 10.49 -6.80 0.42
C GLY A 55 10.08 -7.76 1.54
N ILE A 56 8.78 -7.95 1.77
CA ILE A 56 8.25 -8.92 2.75
C ILE A 56 8.66 -10.36 2.38
N ALA A 57 8.57 -10.73 1.10
CA ALA A 57 8.98 -12.04 0.63
C ALA A 57 10.48 -12.28 0.85
N ASN A 58 11.32 -11.29 0.54
CA ASN A 58 12.76 -11.34 0.75
C ASN A 58 13.10 -11.49 2.25
N ILE A 59 12.43 -10.74 3.14
CA ILE A 59 12.62 -10.88 4.59
C ILE A 59 12.20 -12.27 5.08
N THR A 60 11.09 -12.80 4.56
CA THR A 60 10.60 -14.14 4.90
C THR A 60 11.66 -15.20 4.57
N LEU A 61 12.32 -15.09 3.40
CA LEU A 61 13.43 -15.97 3.03
C LEU A 61 14.66 -15.80 3.94
N MET A 62 14.97 -14.57 4.36
CA MET A 62 16.07 -14.30 5.29
C MET A 62 15.85 -14.90 6.68
N ILE A 63 14.60 -14.94 7.17
CA ILE A 63 14.22 -15.62 8.42
C ILE A 63 14.30 -17.14 8.22
N GLY A 64 13.82 -17.65 7.09
CA GLY A 64 13.87 -19.07 6.76
C GLY A 64 13.09 -19.93 7.77
N ASN A 65 13.68 -21.04 8.21
CA ASN A 65 13.06 -21.98 9.16
C ASN A 65 13.42 -21.70 10.62
N GLN A 66 13.92 -20.51 10.93
CA GLN A 66 14.20 -20.16 12.32
C GLN A 66 12.89 -20.13 13.12
N PRO A 67 12.88 -20.64 14.36
CA PRO A 67 11.76 -20.42 15.26
C PRO A 67 11.50 -18.93 15.41
N LEU A 68 10.22 -18.55 15.38
CA LEU A 68 9.81 -17.17 15.54
C LEU A 68 9.93 -16.75 17.01
N LEU A 69 10.33 -15.50 17.27
CA LEU A 69 10.42 -14.92 18.62
C LEU A 69 9.10 -15.00 19.38
N LYS A 70 7.99 -14.87 18.66
CA LYS A 70 6.61 -14.97 19.16
C LYS A 70 5.68 -15.48 18.06
N PRO A 71 4.50 -16.00 18.42
CA PRO A 71 3.42 -16.19 17.45
C PRO A 71 3.09 -14.88 16.73
N LEU A 72 2.99 -14.90 15.40
CA LEU A 72 2.61 -13.73 14.62
C LEU A 72 1.09 -13.60 14.63
N ILE A 73 0.58 -12.66 15.42
CA ILE A 73 -0.86 -12.35 15.51
C ILE A 73 -1.12 -11.03 14.78
N ASP A 74 -0.39 -9.98 15.15
CA ASP A 74 -0.66 -8.62 14.69
C ASP A 74 -0.24 -8.38 13.22
N ILE A 75 0.92 -8.93 12.80
CA ILE A 75 1.39 -8.81 11.40
C ILE A 75 0.37 -9.39 10.40
N PRO A 76 -0.17 -10.61 10.58
CA PRO A 76 -1.24 -11.12 9.71
C PRO A 76 -2.50 -10.25 9.70
N VAL A 77 -2.91 -9.69 10.85
CA VAL A 77 -4.07 -8.79 10.93
C VAL A 77 -3.81 -7.51 10.15
N MET A 78 -2.62 -6.94 10.28
CA MET A 78 -2.18 -5.74 9.56
C MET A 78 -2.20 -5.98 8.04
N ALA A 79 -1.70 -7.13 7.57
CA ALA A 79 -1.77 -7.51 6.17
C ALA A 79 -3.21 -7.68 5.64
N GLN A 80 -4.10 -8.27 6.44
CA GLN A 80 -5.52 -8.39 6.09
C GLN A 80 -6.20 -7.02 5.97
N ARG A 81 -5.90 -6.10 6.87
CA ARG A 81 -6.42 -4.72 6.84
C ARG A 81 -5.94 -3.97 5.62
N GLY A 82 -4.63 -3.96 5.34
CA GLY A 82 -4.09 -3.34 4.13
C GLY A 82 -4.71 -3.91 2.86
N THR A 83 -4.84 -5.24 2.77
CA THR A 83 -5.49 -5.89 1.60
C THR A 83 -6.96 -5.49 1.45
N LYS A 84 -7.69 -5.35 2.56
CA LYS A 84 -9.08 -4.88 2.55
C LYS A 84 -9.18 -3.43 2.12
N MET A 85 -8.27 -2.56 2.58
CA MET A 85 -8.18 -1.17 2.15
C MET A 85 -7.96 -1.10 0.63
N LEU A 86 -6.98 -1.84 0.10
CA LEU A 86 -6.71 -1.87 -1.34
C LEU A 86 -7.94 -2.31 -2.15
N ARG A 87 -8.61 -3.37 -1.72
CA ARG A 87 -9.83 -3.80 -2.41
C ARG A 87 -10.89 -2.71 -2.38
N GLY A 88 -11.10 -2.09 -1.22
CA GLY A 88 -12.05 -0.99 -1.08
C GLY A 88 -11.73 0.18 -2.02
N SER A 89 -10.45 0.53 -2.18
CA SER A 89 -10.05 1.70 -2.98
C SER A 89 -10.21 1.46 -4.48
N LEU A 90 -9.99 0.22 -4.92
CA LEU A 90 -10.29 -0.18 -6.30
C LEU A 90 -11.79 -0.28 -6.57
N GLU A 91 -12.58 -0.72 -5.59
CA GLU A 91 -14.04 -0.68 -5.69
C GLU A 91 -14.57 0.76 -5.74
N SER A 92 -14.04 1.68 -4.92
CA SER A 92 -14.44 3.08 -4.94
C SER A 92 -14.10 3.77 -6.26
N LEU A 93 -12.98 3.41 -6.89
CA LEU A 93 -12.65 3.81 -8.26
C LEU A 93 -13.71 3.33 -9.26
N SER A 94 -14.05 2.05 -9.22
CA SER A 94 -15.02 1.44 -10.15
C SER A 94 -16.43 2.02 -9.98
N GLU A 95 -16.84 2.31 -8.75
CA GLU A 95 -18.15 2.84 -8.39
C GLU A 95 -18.22 4.37 -8.46
N ARG A 96 -17.08 5.04 -8.64
CA ARG A 96 -16.92 6.49 -8.53
C ARG A 96 -17.44 7.05 -7.20
N ASP A 97 -17.15 6.34 -6.11
CA ASP A 97 -17.65 6.65 -4.76
C ASP A 97 -16.58 7.37 -3.91
N VAL A 98 -16.74 8.69 -3.77
CA VAL A 98 -15.85 9.54 -2.98
C VAL A 98 -15.93 9.23 -1.48
N GLU A 99 -17.12 8.91 -0.96
CA GLU A 99 -17.31 8.67 0.47
C GLU A 99 -16.71 7.33 0.88
N LYS A 100 -16.78 6.32 0.00
CA LYS A 100 -16.07 5.06 0.18
C LYS A 100 -14.55 5.27 0.25
N SER A 101 -13.97 6.07 -0.64
CA SER A 101 -12.54 6.44 -0.58
C SER A 101 -12.15 7.10 0.74
N LYS A 102 -12.94 8.07 1.23
CA LYS A 102 -12.70 8.73 2.52
C LYS A 102 -12.76 7.76 3.70
N HIS A 103 -13.73 6.84 3.68
CA HIS A 103 -13.87 5.85 4.75
C HIS A 103 -12.68 4.89 4.79
N ILE A 104 -12.11 4.54 3.64
CA ILE A 104 -10.93 3.67 3.57
C ILE A 104 -9.72 4.35 4.18
N CYS A 105 -9.51 5.65 3.97
CA CYS A 105 -8.42 6.39 4.60
C CYS A 105 -8.49 6.35 6.12
N GLN A 106 -9.68 6.29 6.73
CA GLN A 106 -9.83 6.18 8.19
C GLN A 106 -9.37 4.82 8.76
N ILE A 107 -9.26 3.78 7.92
CA ILE A 107 -8.77 2.46 8.32
C ILE A 107 -7.25 2.49 8.50
N ASP A 108 -6.56 3.47 7.88
CA ASP A 108 -5.11 3.63 7.94
C ASP A 108 -4.62 3.89 9.37
N ASP A 109 -5.33 4.73 10.14
CA ASP A 109 -5.08 4.96 11.56
C ASP A 109 -5.02 3.64 12.35
N GLU A 110 -5.83 2.65 11.97
CA GLU A 110 -5.84 1.34 12.61
C GLU A 110 -4.64 0.47 12.20
N VAL A 111 -4.06 0.67 11.01
CA VAL A 111 -2.83 0.02 10.55
C VAL A 111 -1.61 0.66 11.22
N ASP A 112 -1.58 1.99 11.31
CA ASP A 112 -0.56 2.74 12.03
C ASP A 112 -0.46 2.31 13.48
N ALA A 113 -1.61 2.24 14.18
CA ALA A 113 -1.64 1.80 15.57
C ALA A 113 -1.11 0.36 15.76
N LEU A 114 -1.37 -0.53 14.79
CA LEU A 114 -0.84 -1.90 14.80
C LEU A 114 0.67 -1.91 14.57
N TYR A 115 1.17 -1.14 13.61
CA TYR A 115 2.60 -0.98 13.37
C TYR A 115 3.33 -0.53 14.63
N ASP A 116 2.81 0.50 15.27
CA ASP A 116 3.32 1.10 16.49
C ASP A 116 3.38 0.10 17.66
N GLN A 117 2.32 -0.71 17.80
CA GLN A 117 2.27 -1.78 18.79
C GLN A 117 3.34 -2.84 18.52
N ILE A 118 3.43 -3.32 17.27
CA ILE A 118 4.41 -4.33 16.84
C ILE A 118 5.83 -3.83 17.08
N PHE A 119 6.11 -2.56 16.73
CA PHE A 119 7.41 -1.94 16.92
C PHE A 119 7.83 -1.93 18.40
N ARG A 120 6.94 -1.45 19.29
CA ARG A 120 7.21 -1.42 20.74
C ARG A 120 7.42 -2.81 21.31
N GLU A 121 6.63 -3.79 20.89
CA GLU A 121 6.76 -5.16 21.38
C GLU A 121 8.09 -5.80 20.97
N PHE A 122 8.49 -5.66 19.70
CA PHE A 122 9.77 -6.19 19.25
C PHE A 122 10.96 -5.48 19.91
N LEU A 123 10.87 -4.18 20.20
CA LEU A 123 11.88 -3.48 20.99
C LEU A 123 12.06 -4.10 22.39
N LEU A 124 10.97 -4.44 23.08
CA LEU A 124 11.05 -5.09 24.38
C LEU A 124 11.74 -6.45 24.29
N LEU A 125 11.44 -7.25 23.26
CA LEU A 125 12.10 -8.53 23.01
C LEU A 125 13.60 -8.38 22.71
N MET A 126 14.02 -7.28 22.09
CA MET A 126 15.43 -6.96 21.88
C MET A 126 16.16 -6.60 23.18
N VAL A 127 15.49 -5.85 24.06
CA VAL A 127 16.02 -5.47 25.38
C VAL A 127 16.18 -6.69 26.28
N GLU A 128 15.23 -7.63 26.23
CA GLU A 128 15.27 -8.87 27.02
C GLU A 128 16.45 -9.78 26.61
N ASN A 129 16.74 -9.88 25.32
CA ASN A 129 17.83 -10.72 24.82
C ASN A 129 18.42 -10.21 23.51
N GLN A 130 19.72 -9.87 23.53
CA GLN A 130 20.46 -9.37 22.37
C GLN A 130 20.42 -10.33 21.15
N LYS A 131 20.25 -11.64 21.37
CA LYS A 131 20.13 -12.63 20.28
C LYS A 131 18.87 -12.43 19.43
N ASN A 132 17.87 -11.74 19.97
CA ASN A 132 16.61 -11.48 19.28
C ASN A 132 16.72 -10.34 18.26
N ILE A 133 17.74 -9.47 18.36
CA ILE A 133 17.88 -8.25 17.56
C ILE A 133 17.67 -8.51 16.07
N THR A 134 18.37 -9.48 15.49
CA THR A 134 18.30 -9.72 14.05
C THR A 134 16.90 -10.12 13.58
N GLN A 135 16.23 -11.05 14.28
CA GLN A 135 14.90 -11.50 13.86
C GLN A 135 13.83 -10.46 14.17
N ALA A 136 13.94 -9.76 15.31
CA ALA A 136 13.04 -8.66 15.67
C ALA A 136 13.12 -7.50 14.66
N THR A 137 14.32 -7.10 14.25
CA THR A 137 14.52 -6.06 13.22
C THR A 137 13.88 -6.48 11.89
N ARG A 138 14.05 -7.73 11.47
CA ARG A 138 13.41 -8.25 10.25
C ARG A 138 11.88 -8.19 10.33
N LEU A 139 11.30 -8.60 11.46
CA LEU A 139 9.83 -8.56 11.65
C LEU A 139 9.30 -7.12 11.74
N ILE A 140 10.06 -6.19 12.31
CA ILE A 140 9.76 -4.76 12.24
C ILE A 140 9.74 -4.27 10.79
N TRP A 141 10.71 -4.66 9.96
CA TRP A 141 10.70 -4.30 8.54
C TRP A 141 9.52 -4.89 7.77
N VAL A 142 9.03 -6.09 8.13
CA VAL A 142 7.79 -6.64 7.58
C VAL A 142 6.60 -5.76 7.95
N ALA A 143 6.48 -5.37 9.22
CA ALA A 143 5.41 -4.47 9.67
C ALA A 143 5.51 -3.11 8.99
N HIS A 144 6.71 -2.54 8.85
CA HIS A 144 6.93 -1.28 8.13
C HIS A 144 6.49 -1.38 6.67
N ASN A 145 6.84 -2.44 5.96
CA ASN A 145 6.40 -2.63 4.57
C ASN A 145 4.86 -2.75 4.46
N LEU A 146 4.19 -3.30 5.47
CA LEU A 146 2.72 -3.36 5.51
C LEU A 146 2.08 -1.99 5.81
N GLU A 147 2.71 -1.16 6.64
CA GLU A 147 2.28 0.23 6.88
C GLU A 147 2.47 1.04 5.60
N ARG A 148 3.64 0.94 4.97
CA ARG A 148 3.89 1.57 3.66
C ARG A 148 2.93 1.13 2.57
N PHE A 149 2.50 -0.13 2.59
CA PHE A 149 1.47 -0.64 1.70
C PHE A 149 0.11 0.06 1.94
N ALA A 150 -0.29 0.28 3.19
CA ALA A 150 -1.53 0.97 3.55
C ALA A 150 -1.48 2.47 3.18
N ASP A 151 -0.34 3.11 3.41
CA ASP A 151 0.05 4.44 2.91
C ASP A 151 -0.15 4.59 1.38
N ARG A 152 0.16 3.56 0.58
CA ARG A 152 -0.10 3.63 -0.88
C ARG A 152 -1.59 3.59 -1.17
N VAL A 153 -2.38 2.89 -0.35
CA VAL A 153 -3.83 2.84 -0.52
C VAL A 153 -4.49 4.18 -0.24
N THR A 154 -4.02 4.94 0.74
CA THR A 154 -4.54 6.30 0.99
C THR A 154 -4.26 7.20 -0.21
N ASN A 155 -3.07 7.15 -0.81
CA ASN A 155 -2.77 7.88 -2.05
C ASN A 155 -3.67 7.44 -3.23
N ILE A 156 -3.95 6.13 -3.36
CA ILE A 156 -4.92 5.65 -4.37
C ILE A 156 -6.28 6.31 -4.13
N CYS A 157 -6.75 6.38 -2.88
CA CYS A 157 -8.02 7.02 -2.54
C CYS A 157 -8.02 8.52 -2.89
N GLU A 158 -6.92 9.23 -2.66
CA GLU A 158 -6.75 10.63 -3.07
C GLU A 158 -6.82 10.80 -4.59
N HIS A 159 -6.14 9.92 -5.35
CA HIS A 159 -6.25 9.92 -6.81
C HIS A 159 -7.68 9.65 -7.28
N VAL A 160 -8.41 8.73 -6.65
CA VAL A 160 -9.82 8.46 -6.96
C VAL A 160 -10.66 9.71 -6.74
N VAL A 161 -10.52 10.37 -5.59
CA VAL A 161 -11.28 11.59 -5.28
C VAL A 161 -10.93 12.72 -6.24
N PHE A 162 -9.65 12.91 -6.56
CA PHE A 162 -9.22 13.87 -7.57
C PHE A 162 -9.85 13.54 -8.94
N GLY A 163 -9.78 12.28 -9.38
CA GLY A 163 -10.35 11.80 -10.64
C GLY A 163 -11.84 12.17 -10.77
N ILE A 164 -12.61 11.97 -9.71
CA ILE A 164 -14.06 12.22 -9.69
C ILE A 164 -14.36 13.73 -9.57
N THR A 165 -13.78 14.40 -8.58
CA THR A 165 -14.19 15.75 -8.15
C THR A 165 -13.43 16.88 -8.82
N GLY A 166 -12.16 16.67 -9.20
CA GLY A 166 -11.26 17.76 -9.59
C GLY A 166 -10.54 18.44 -8.44
N GLU A 167 -10.83 18.08 -7.20
CA GLU A 167 -10.22 18.66 -6.02
C GLU A 167 -9.09 17.77 -5.51
N MET A 168 -7.94 18.39 -5.23
CA MET A 168 -6.87 17.72 -4.52
C MET A 168 -7.19 17.82 -3.04
N VAL A 169 -7.67 16.72 -2.48
CA VAL A 169 -7.94 16.60 -1.06
C VAL A 169 -6.83 15.75 -0.48
N ASP A 170 -6.16 16.27 0.55
CA ASP A 170 -5.33 15.48 1.45
C ASP A 170 -6.29 14.77 2.40
N ILE A 171 -6.57 13.49 2.16
CA ILE A 171 -7.67 12.75 2.82
C ILE A 171 -7.15 11.96 4.02
N GLY A 172 -5.85 12.01 4.31
CA GLY A 172 -5.32 11.25 5.42
C GLY A 172 -3.81 11.20 5.53
N ALA A 173 -3.06 12.22 5.07
CA ALA A 173 -1.64 12.23 5.38
C ALA A 173 -1.45 12.32 6.90
N SER A 174 -1.08 11.18 7.51
CA SER A 174 -0.42 11.14 8.80
C SER A 174 0.81 12.04 8.66
N LYS A 175 0.72 13.24 9.25
CA LYS A 175 1.83 14.21 9.27
C LYS A 175 2.85 13.69 10.28
N TYR A 176 3.76 12.87 9.78
CA TYR A 176 4.99 12.48 10.48
C TYR A 176 5.79 13.72 10.94
#